data_AF-A0A961TK63-F1
#
_entry.id   AF-A0A961TK63-F1
#
_cell.length_a   1.000
_cell.length_b   1.000
_cell.length_c   1.000
_cell.angle_alpha   90.00
_cell.angle_beta   90.00
_cell.angle_gamma   90.00
#
_symmetry.space_group_name_H-M   'P 1'
#
loop_
_entity.id
_entity.type
_entity.pdbx_description
1 polymer ?
#
loop_
_entity_poly.entity_id
_entity_poly.type
_entity_poly.pdbx_seq_one_letter_code
_entity_poly.pdbx_strand_id
1 'polypeptide(L)'
;MQKLRHGSRPPAGSTMAAAHPAGYTLAARLFRSGLPVALGLTLAAILLSGNANADPIKCSAASKAAEYEICNSETLIVADETLSRIQDEIESRATSRPQRQLFQRSHEAWLRERDSCGADRPCLELRY
;
A
#
# COMPACT_ATOMS: atom_id res chain seq x y z
N MET A 1 26.87 9.31 58.73
CA MET A 1 28.24 8.96 58.27
C MET A 1 28.12 7.90 57.17
N GLN A 2 28.01 8.32 55.91
CA GLN A 2 27.70 7.49 54.74
C GLN A 2 29.01 7.16 54.00
N LYS A 3 29.26 5.87 53.73
CA LYS A 3 30.47 5.39 53.02
C LYS A 3 30.29 5.52 51.50
N LEU A 4 31.29 6.15 50.87
CA LEU A 4 31.50 6.30 49.43
C LEU A 4 31.71 4.95 48.72
N ARG A 5 31.12 4.78 47.53
CA ARG A 5 31.53 3.83 46.47
C ARG A 5 31.53 4.61 45.15
N HIS A 6 32.70 5.03 44.66
CA HIS A 6 33.51 4.35 43.62
C HIS A 6 32.70 3.95 42.38
N GLY A 7 32.94 4.70 41.30
CA GLY A 7 32.36 4.49 39.99
C GLY A 7 33.07 3.42 39.16
N SER A 8 32.45 3.09 38.03
CA SER A 8 33.06 2.44 36.88
C SER A 8 32.14 2.66 35.68
N ARG A 9 32.62 3.46 34.71
CA ARG A 9 31.97 3.73 33.43
C ARG A 9 32.66 2.85 32.37
N PRO A 10 31.95 2.01 31.61
CA PRO A 10 32.52 1.37 30.43
C PRO A 10 32.31 2.21 29.15
N PRO A 11 33.15 2.00 28.11
CA PRO A 11 33.38 2.93 27.01
C PRO A 11 32.48 2.75 25.79
N ALA A 12 32.51 3.79 24.96
CA ALA A 12 31.92 3.90 23.64
C ALA A 12 32.61 3.02 22.58
N GLY A 13 31.87 2.71 21.51
CA GLY A 13 32.44 2.37 20.21
C GLY A 13 32.08 0.98 19.71
N SER A 14 31.00 0.87 18.95
CA SER A 14 30.80 -0.23 18.01
C SER A 14 30.69 0.35 16.61
N THR A 15 31.84 0.45 15.94
CA THR A 15 31.95 0.64 14.51
C THR A 15 31.64 -0.70 13.83
N MET A 16 30.50 -0.77 13.14
CA MET A 16 30.22 -1.90 12.24
C MET A 16 31.07 -1.74 10.98
N ALA A 17 31.94 -2.72 10.77
CA ALA A 17 32.80 -2.86 9.61
C ALA A 17 31.97 -3.10 8.34
N ALA A 18 32.16 -2.24 7.35
CA ALA A 18 31.72 -2.46 5.98
C ALA A 18 32.63 -3.50 5.32
N ALA A 19 32.08 -4.67 5.02
CA ALA A 19 32.73 -5.67 4.19
C ALA A 19 32.46 -5.33 2.70
N HIS A 20 33.48 -4.85 2.01
CA HIS A 20 33.51 -4.80 0.54
C HIS A 20 34.43 -5.91 0.04
N PRO A 21 33.93 -6.85 -0.79
CA PRO A 21 34.80 -7.63 -1.64
C PRO A 21 34.70 -7.19 -3.10
N ALA A 22 35.73 -7.61 -3.83
CA ALA A 22 35.82 -7.68 -5.28
C ALA A 22 36.18 -6.36 -5.99
N GLY A 23 37.50 -6.18 -6.15
CA GLY A 23 38.03 -5.45 -7.28
C GLY A 23 37.62 -6.13 -8.59
N TYR A 24 37.30 -5.32 -9.59
CA TYR A 24 37.05 -5.75 -10.95
C TYR A 24 38.05 -5.04 -11.86
N THR A 25 38.93 -5.88 -12.39
CA THR A 25 39.95 -5.60 -13.38
C THR A 25 39.33 -4.93 -14.60
N LEU A 26 39.81 -3.74 -14.95
CA LEU A 26 39.38 -2.98 -16.12
C LEU A 26 40.05 -3.57 -17.37
N ALA A 27 39.46 -4.64 -17.92
CA ALA A 27 39.81 -5.14 -19.24
C ALA A 27 38.78 -4.61 -20.24
N ALA A 28 39.03 -3.40 -20.74
CA ALA A 28 38.31 -2.84 -21.88
C ALA A 28 38.60 -3.70 -23.12
N ARG A 29 37.70 -4.64 -23.42
CA ARG A 29 37.66 -5.32 -24.72
C ARG A 29 36.56 -4.67 -25.56
N LEU A 30 36.99 -3.80 -26.46
CA LEU A 30 36.19 -3.28 -27.56
C LEU A 30 35.86 -4.44 -28.51
N PHE A 31 34.62 -4.92 -28.49
CA PHE A 31 34.01 -5.72 -29.56
C PHE A 31 32.68 -5.05 -29.89
N ARG A 32 32.67 -4.11 -30.85
CA ARG A 32 32.47 -4.34 -32.28
C ARG A 32 31.02 -4.73 -32.61
N SER A 33 30.21 -3.68 -32.74
CA SER A 33 29.20 -3.44 -33.77
C SER A 33 28.30 -4.59 -34.22
N GLY A 34 27.05 -4.60 -33.74
CA GLY A 34 25.96 -5.38 -34.34
C GLY A 34 24.58 -5.04 -33.76
N LEU A 35 23.73 -4.42 -34.60
CA LEU A 35 22.28 -4.22 -34.50
C LEU A 35 21.71 -3.25 -33.43
N PRO A 36 21.33 -2.03 -33.83
CA PRO A 36 20.38 -1.20 -33.07
C PRO A 36 18.93 -1.59 -33.42
N VAL A 37 17.98 -1.13 -32.61
CA VAL A 37 16.50 -1.19 -32.82
C VAL A 37 15.84 -2.49 -32.34
N ALA A 38 15.46 -2.52 -31.04
CA ALA A 38 14.20 -3.09 -30.54
C ALA A 38 14.20 -3.26 -29.00
N LEU A 39 14.67 -2.28 -28.23
CA LEU A 39 14.66 -2.37 -26.76
C LEU A 39 14.28 -1.03 -26.14
N GLY A 40 13.04 -0.60 -26.37
CA GLY A 40 12.63 0.73 -25.93
C GLY A 40 11.14 0.94 -25.87
N LEU A 41 10.36 0.01 -25.29
CA LEU A 41 8.91 0.21 -25.07
C LEU A 41 8.31 -0.86 -24.11
N THR A 42 8.63 -0.83 -22.81
CA THR A 42 7.78 -1.48 -21.77
C THR A 42 7.95 -0.85 -20.37
N LEU A 43 8.25 0.46 -20.26
CA LEU A 43 8.35 1.12 -18.95
C LEU A 43 7.31 2.25 -18.79
N ALA A 44 6.03 1.95 -19.00
CA ALA A 44 4.95 2.95 -18.87
C ALA A 44 3.64 2.41 -18.24
N ALA A 45 3.67 1.31 -17.48
CA ALA A 45 2.45 0.72 -16.91
C ALA A 45 2.20 1.01 -15.41
N ILE A 46 3.06 1.77 -14.71
CA ILE A 46 3.04 1.83 -13.23
C ILE A 46 2.22 3.02 -12.66
N LEU A 47 1.60 3.88 -13.47
CA LEU A 47 0.98 5.13 -12.96
C LEU A 47 -0.55 5.19 -12.96
N LEU A 48 -1.27 4.09 -13.26
CA LEU A 48 -2.72 4.03 -13.06
C LEU A 48 -3.07 3.39 -11.71
N SER A 49 -2.59 3.98 -10.62
CA SER A 49 -3.31 3.86 -9.35
C SER A 49 -4.46 4.85 -9.43
N GLY A 50 -5.59 4.39 -9.99
CA GLY A 50 -6.83 5.16 -9.96
C GLY A 50 -7.18 5.43 -8.51
N ASN A 51 -7.39 6.70 -8.16
CA ASN A 51 -8.02 7.03 -6.89
C ASN A 51 -9.42 6.39 -6.93
N ALA A 52 -9.61 5.28 -6.23
CA ALA A 52 -10.94 4.81 -5.92
C ALA A 52 -11.50 5.77 -4.86
N ASN A 53 -12.08 6.89 -5.31
CA ASN A 53 -13.05 7.58 -4.48
C ASN A 53 -14.18 6.56 -4.28
N ALA A 54 -14.57 6.27 -3.04
CA ALA A 54 -15.62 5.30 -2.79
C ALA A 54 -16.98 5.92 -3.10
N ASP A 55 -17.30 6.01 -4.39
CA ASP A 55 -18.68 5.93 -4.81
C ASP A 55 -19.29 4.66 -4.18
N PRO A 56 -20.56 4.69 -3.75
CA PRO A 56 -21.24 3.48 -3.33
C PRO A 56 -21.17 2.44 -4.45
N ILE A 57 -21.13 1.15 -4.09
CA ILE A 57 -21.06 0.05 -5.05
C ILE A 57 -22.15 0.25 -6.11
N LYS A 58 -21.72 0.42 -7.36
CA LYS A 58 -22.62 0.45 -8.51
C LYS A 58 -22.96 -0.98 -8.86
N CYS A 59 -24.11 -1.46 -8.42
CA CYS A 59 -24.51 -2.86 -8.60
C CYS A 59 -24.54 -3.33 -10.06
N SER A 60 -24.80 -2.44 -11.01
CA SER A 60 -24.71 -2.75 -12.45
C SER A 60 -23.29 -3.01 -12.96
N ALA A 61 -22.27 -2.62 -12.19
CA ALA A 61 -20.84 -2.76 -12.51
C ALA A 61 -20.10 -3.66 -11.50
N ALA A 62 -20.82 -4.32 -10.60
CA ALA A 62 -20.23 -5.28 -9.65
C ALA A 62 -19.50 -6.38 -10.42
N SER A 63 -18.31 -6.73 -9.94
CA SER A 63 -17.42 -7.69 -10.61
C SER A 63 -16.85 -8.74 -9.66
N LYS A 64 -16.93 -8.50 -8.35
CA LYS A 64 -16.43 -9.41 -7.31
C LYS A 64 -17.59 -10.09 -6.59
N ALA A 65 -17.37 -11.31 -6.09
CA ALA A 65 -18.36 -12.06 -5.31
C ALA A 65 -18.89 -11.26 -4.11
N ALA A 66 -18.02 -10.53 -3.41
CA ALA A 66 -18.40 -9.63 -2.33
C ALA A 66 -19.31 -8.49 -2.78
N GLU A 67 -19.00 -7.85 -3.91
CA GLU A 67 -19.82 -6.76 -4.46
C GLU A 67 -21.22 -7.27 -4.87
N TYR A 68 -21.30 -8.45 -5.49
CA TYR A 68 -22.59 -9.07 -5.79
C TYR A 68 -23.39 -9.38 -4.54
N GLU A 69 -22.73 -9.90 -3.50
CA GLU A 69 -23.38 -10.23 -2.24
C GLU A 69 -23.89 -8.99 -1.51
N ILE A 70 -23.12 -7.90 -1.52
CA ILE A 70 -23.53 -6.59 -0.99
C ILE A 70 -24.75 -6.07 -1.74
N CYS A 71 -24.75 -6.15 -3.08
CA CYS A 71 -25.88 -5.72 -3.90
C CYS A 71 -27.15 -6.56 -3.72
N ASN A 72 -27.03 -7.81 -3.29
CA ASN A 72 -28.17 -8.70 -3.02
C ASN A 72 -28.68 -8.61 -1.57
N SER A 73 -28.10 -7.75 -0.74
CA SER A 73 -28.44 -7.58 0.66
C SER A 73 -28.77 -6.12 0.97
N GLU A 74 -30.04 -5.84 1.32
CA GLU A 74 -30.49 -4.50 1.66
C GLU A 74 -29.69 -3.88 2.83
N THR A 75 -29.35 -4.69 3.85
CA THR A 75 -28.55 -4.22 4.97
C THR A 75 -27.14 -3.84 4.55
N LEU A 76 -26.50 -4.65 3.69
CA LEU A 76 -25.11 -4.39 3.28
C LEU A 76 -25.02 -3.22 2.30
N ILE A 77 -25.99 -3.07 1.39
CA ILE A 77 -25.97 -1.94 0.46
C ILE A 77 -26.17 -0.61 1.21
N VAL A 78 -27.04 -0.56 2.23
CA VAL A 78 -27.21 0.63 3.08
C VAL A 78 -25.95 0.93 3.89
N ALA A 79 -25.25 -0.11 4.38
CA ALA A 79 -23.98 0.05 5.06
C ALA A 79 -22.90 0.61 4.11
N ASP A 80 -22.84 0.12 2.87
CA ASP A 80 -21.93 0.59 1.83
C ASP A 80 -22.19 2.04 1.44
N GLU A 81 -23.45 2.41 1.20
CA GLU A 81 -23.84 3.80 0.95
C GLU A 81 -23.45 4.74 2.10
N THR A 82 -23.60 4.28 3.34
CA THR A 82 -23.22 5.06 4.52
C THR A 82 -21.72 5.24 4.60
N LEU A 83 -20.95 4.18 4.35
CA LEU A 83 -19.49 4.24 4.32
C LEU A 83 -18.99 5.21 3.24
N SER A 84 -19.56 5.16 2.04
CA SER A 84 -19.23 6.08 0.94
C SER A 84 -19.42 7.54 1.33
N ARG A 85 -20.54 7.90 1.97
CA ARG A 85 -20.74 9.27 2.47
C ARG A 85 -19.68 9.67 3.50
N ILE A 86 -19.36 8.78 4.45
CA ILE A 86 -18.34 9.06 5.48
C ILE A 86 -16.97 9.28 4.81
N GLN A 87 -16.64 8.48 3.81
CA GLN A 87 -15.43 8.64 3.03
C GLN A 87 -15.37 9.99 2.32
N ASP A 88 -16.43 10.39 1.61
CA ASP A 88 -16.51 11.69 0.93
C ASP A 88 -16.30 12.84 1.91
N GLU A 89 -16.87 12.74 3.11
CA GLU A 89 -16.64 13.73 4.17
C GLU A 89 -15.20 13.73 4.69
N ILE A 90 -14.55 12.57 4.84
CA ILE A 90 -13.14 12.50 5.27
C ILE A 90 -12.24 13.10 4.19
N GLU A 91 -12.47 12.75 2.92
CA GLU A 91 -11.70 13.24 1.79
C GLU A 91 -11.85 14.76 1.60
N SER A 92 -13.06 15.30 1.77
CA SER A 92 -13.30 16.74 1.70
C SER A 92 -12.66 17.52 2.86
N ARG A 93 -12.51 16.91 4.04
CA ARG A 93 -11.83 17.50 5.21
C ARG A 93 -10.30 17.36 5.16
N ALA A 94 -9.76 16.47 4.32
CA ALA A 94 -8.34 16.23 4.24
C ALA A 94 -7.60 17.40 3.56
N THR A 95 -6.96 18.25 4.37
CA THR A 95 -6.33 19.51 3.90
C THR A 95 -5.01 19.28 3.17
N SER A 96 -4.26 18.22 3.51
CA SER A 96 -2.95 17.95 2.93
C SER A 96 -2.94 16.71 2.01
N ARG A 97 -2.07 16.75 0.98
CA ARG A 97 -1.86 15.61 0.08
C ARG A 97 -1.41 14.34 0.82
N PRO A 98 -0.47 14.38 1.79
CA PRO A 98 -0.07 13.19 2.53
C PRO A 98 -1.22 12.54 3.32
N GLN A 99 -2.13 13.34 3.91
CA GLN A 99 -3.30 12.81 4.62
C GLN A 99 -4.25 12.07 3.66
N ARG A 100 -4.55 12.67 2.50
CA ARG A 100 -5.38 12.00 1.48
C ARG A 100 -4.78 10.68 1.04
N GLN A 101 -3.48 10.64 0.79
CA GLN A 101 -2.78 9.42 0.39
C GLN A 101 -2.77 8.34 1.49
N LEU A 102 -2.63 8.73 2.75
CA LEU A 102 -2.72 7.80 3.89
C LEU A 102 -4.11 7.18 3.98
N PHE A 103 -5.15 8.02 3.87
CA PHE A 103 -6.53 7.56 3.90
C PHE A 103 -6.85 6.63 2.73
N GLN A 104 -6.49 7.00 1.50
CA GLN A 104 -6.68 6.17 0.31
C GLN A 104 -6.04 4.78 0.46
N ARG A 105 -4.79 4.71 0.95
CA ARG A 105 -4.14 3.41 1.20
C ARG A 105 -4.87 2.56 2.24
N SER A 106 -5.39 3.20 3.29
CA SER A 106 -6.18 2.53 4.32
C SER A 106 -7.49 2.01 3.75
N HIS A 107 -8.18 2.81 2.94
CA HIS A 107 -9.43 2.42 2.30
C HIS A 107 -9.23 1.28 1.30
N GLU A 108 -8.19 1.34 0.47
CA GLU A 108 -7.82 0.24 -0.42
C GLU A 108 -7.48 -1.06 0.32
N ALA A 109 -6.87 -0.96 1.51
CA ALA A 109 -6.61 -2.13 2.34
C ALA A 109 -7.90 -2.74 2.86
N TRP A 110 -8.82 -1.91 3.36
CA TRP A 110 -10.15 -2.35 3.78
C TRP A 110 -10.93 -3.02 2.64
N LEU A 111 -10.90 -2.45 1.43
CA LEU A 111 -11.55 -3.07 0.25
C LEU A 111 -11.02 -4.48 -0.02
N ARG A 112 -9.70 -4.68 0.06
CA ARG A 112 -9.10 -6.03 -0.10
C ARG A 112 -9.55 -7.00 0.97
N GLU A 113 -9.65 -6.54 2.22
CA GLU A 113 -10.13 -7.37 3.33
C GLU A 113 -11.61 -7.74 3.17
N ARG A 114 -12.46 -6.78 2.78
CA ARG A 114 -13.87 -7.02 2.45
C ARG A 114 -14.00 -8.01 1.30
N ASP A 115 -13.28 -7.78 0.21
CA ASP A 115 -13.36 -8.63 -0.98
C ASP A 115 -12.85 -10.05 -0.73
N SER A 116 -11.96 -10.25 0.25
CA SER A 116 -11.50 -11.58 0.69
C SER A 116 -12.60 -12.44 1.31
N CYS A 117 -13.70 -11.84 1.79
CA CYS A 117 -14.86 -12.58 2.27
C CYS A 117 -15.61 -13.31 1.13
N GLY A 118 -15.41 -12.92 -0.14
CA GLY A 118 -16.22 -13.44 -1.23
C GLY A 118 -17.71 -13.20 -0.96
N ALA A 119 -18.56 -14.20 -1.15
CA ALA A 119 -20.00 -14.12 -0.86
C ALA A 119 -20.40 -14.52 0.58
N ASP A 120 -19.44 -14.61 1.51
CA ASP A 120 -19.73 -14.91 2.92
C ASP A 120 -20.34 -13.68 3.60
N ARG A 121 -21.67 -13.68 3.74
CA ARG A 121 -22.43 -12.57 4.32
C ARG A 121 -22.04 -12.24 5.76
N PRO A 122 -21.96 -13.21 6.71
CA PRO A 122 -21.43 -12.94 8.05
C PRO A 122 -20.03 -12.32 8.04
N CYS A 123 -19.13 -12.75 7.15
CA CYS A 123 -17.81 -12.13 7.01
C CYS A 123 -17.91 -10.68 6.53
N LEU A 124 -18.77 -10.39 5.54
CA LEU A 124 -18.99 -9.03 5.04
C LEU A 124 -19.60 -8.11 6.09
N GLU A 125 -20.58 -8.59 6.87
CA GLU A 125 -21.19 -7.84 7.97
C GLU A 125 -20.15 -7.46 9.03
N LEU A 126 -19.14 -8.30 9.28
CA LEU A 126 -18.03 -7.98 10.19
C LEU A 126 -17.01 -6.98 9.62
N ARG A 127 -17.16 -6.55 8.37
CA ARG A 127 -16.27 -5.57 7.72
C ARG A 127 -16.89 -4.18 7.61
N TYR A 128 -18.20 -4.04 7.82
CA TYR A 128 -18.90 -2.76 7.90
C TYR A 128 -19.06 -2.32 9.36
#